data_AF-A0AAN4ZLY1-F1
#
_entry.id   AF-A0AAN4ZLY1-F1
#
_cell.length_a   1.000
_cell.length_b   1.000
_cell.length_c   1.000
_cell.angle_alpha   90.00
_cell.angle_beta   90.00
_cell.angle_gamma   90.00
#
_symmetry.space_group_name_H-M   'P 1'
#
loop_
_entity.id
_entity.type
_entity.pdbx_description
1 polymer ?
#
loop_
_entity_poly.entity_id
_entity_poly.type
_entity_poly.pdbx_seq_one_letter_code
_entity_poly.pdbx_strand_id
1 'polypeptide(L)'
;GLVCNSTTSTWQWADGSHVDFKPKTYVGPLMGTCTPGRAWFIFDSSGEWVSWCDSDKGLYAFFCTDQLHVPVPNDECETIEDGDGLCYENILIISIIPVSWCT
;
A
#
# COMPACT_ATOMS: atom_id res chain seq x y z
N GLY A 1 -4.13 3.06 -3.99
CA GLY A 1 -3.38 2.61 -5.19
C GLY A 1 -2.24 3.56 -5.52
N LEU A 2 -1.21 3.13 -6.26
CA LEU A 2 -0.05 3.97 -6.59
C LEU A 2 -0.40 4.95 -7.72
N VAL A 3 -0.12 6.23 -7.54
CA VAL A 3 -0.39 7.32 -8.49
C VAL A 3 0.87 8.12 -8.78
N CYS A 4 0.91 8.73 -9.97
CA CYS A 4 1.99 9.63 -10.35
C CYS A 4 1.58 11.08 -10.06
N ASN A 5 2.38 11.78 -9.26
CA ASN A 5 2.22 13.22 -9.07
C ASN A 5 2.70 13.96 -10.32
N SER A 6 1.80 14.66 -11.02
CA SER A 6 2.11 15.35 -12.27
C SER A 6 3.01 16.58 -12.10
N THR A 7 3.10 17.13 -10.89
CA THR A 7 3.91 18.32 -10.58
C THR A 7 5.35 17.92 -10.26
N THR A 8 5.54 16.90 -9.42
CA THR A 8 6.87 16.46 -8.97
C THR A 8 7.44 15.29 -9.78
N SER A 9 6.63 14.65 -10.62
CA SER A 9 6.98 13.40 -11.31
C SER A 9 7.41 12.27 -10.35
N THR A 10 6.86 12.25 -9.13
CA THR A 10 7.16 11.22 -8.12
C THR A 10 5.96 10.31 -7.86
N TRP A 11 6.24 9.05 -7.52
CA TRP A 11 5.24 8.08 -7.09
C TRP A 11 4.70 8.41 -5.70
N GLN A 12 3.39 8.36 -5.54
CA GLN A 12 2.67 8.59 -4.28
C GLN A 12 1.55 7.57 -4.14
N TRP A 13 1.18 7.21 -2.92
CA TRP A 13 -0.06 6.47 -2.70
C TRP A 13 -1.25 7.43 -2.77
N ALA A 14 -2.35 6.99 -3.39
CA ALA A 14 -3.56 7.79 -3.56
C ALA A 14 -4.25 8.18 -2.24
N ASP A 15 -3.94 7.47 -1.15
CA ASP A 15 -4.41 7.76 0.21
C ASP A 15 -3.51 8.78 0.96
N GLY A 16 -2.40 9.21 0.34
CA GLY A 16 -1.42 10.11 0.97
C GLY A 16 -0.37 9.42 1.84
N SER A 17 -0.44 8.09 2.00
CA SER A 17 0.56 7.32 2.74
C SER A 17 1.95 7.44 2.11
N HIS A 18 2.99 7.29 2.93
CA HIS A 18 4.37 7.34 2.45
C HIS A 18 4.68 6.13 1.56
N VAL A 19 5.40 6.34 0.45
CA VAL A 19 5.85 5.23 -0.42
C VAL A 19 7.15 4.66 0.14
N ASP A 20 7.02 3.72 1.06
CA ASP A 20 8.11 3.03 1.77
C ASP A 20 8.41 1.62 1.23
N PHE A 21 7.43 0.99 0.59
CA PHE A 21 7.58 -0.30 -0.08
C PHE A 21 7.65 -0.16 -1.60
N LYS A 22 8.67 -0.78 -2.20
CA LYS A 22 8.77 -1.03 -3.64
C LYS A 22 9.25 -2.47 -3.83
N PRO A 23 8.64 -3.27 -4.73
CA PRO A 23 9.09 -4.63 -4.97
C PRO A 23 10.55 -4.66 -5.37
N LYS A 24 11.27 -5.70 -4.91
CA LYS A 24 12.68 -5.92 -5.30
C LYS A 24 12.83 -6.22 -6.79
N THR A 25 11.80 -6.74 -7.44
CA THR A 25 11.83 -7.03 -8.88
C THR A 25 11.88 -5.73 -9.63
N TYR A 26 13.06 -5.44 -10.17
CA TYR A 26 13.48 -4.15 -10.67
C TYR A 26 12.69 -3.71 -11.89
N VAL A 27 11.72 -2.82 -11.69
CA VAL A 27 11.16 -2.02 -12.77
C VAL A 27 11.77 -0.63 -12.65
N GLY A 28 12.70 -0.30 -13.56
CA GLY A 28 13.33 1.03 -13.65
C GLY A 28 12.37 2.24 -13.52
N PRO A 29 11.12 2.18 -14.00
CA PRO A 29 10.14 3.25 -13.82
C PRO A 29 9.74 3.53 -12.36
N LEU A 30 9.84 2.57 -11.43
CA LEU A 30 9.55 2.78 -10.00
C LEU A 30 10.67 3.53 -9.26
N MET A 31 11.87 3.55 -9.84
CA MET A 31 13.04 4.24 -9.30
C MET A 31 13.33 5.58 -9.99
N GLY A 32 12.74 5.81 -11.16
CA GLY A 32 12.82 7.08 -11.89
C GLY A 32 11.60 7.98 -11.71
N THR A 33 11.50 8.95 -12.60
CA THR A 33 10.33 9.84 -12.72
C THR A 33 9.13 9.06 -13.25
N CYS A 34 7.98 9.23 -12.60
CA CYS A 34 6.74 8.62 -13.04
C CYS A 34 6.14 9.36 -14.25
N THR A 35 5.33 8.64 -15.06
CA THR A 35 4.55 9.25 -16.14
C THR A 35 3.06 9.19 -15.76
N PRO A 36 2.33 10.32 -15.80
CA PRO A 36 0.89 10.34 -15.57
C PRO A 36 0.13 9.44 -16.56
N GLY A 37 -1.07 8.99 -16.16
CA GLY A 37 -1.94 8.18 -17.02
C GLY A 37 -1.58 6.70 -17.11
N ARG A 38 -0.67 6.21 -16.26
CA ARG A 38 -0.32 4.80 -16.15
C ARG A 38 -0.97 4.16 -14.93
N ALA A 39 -1.61 3.01 -15.12
CA ALA A 39 -2.07 2.17 -14.01
C ALA A 39 -0.95 1.22 -13.59
N TRP A 40 -0.83 0.97 -12.29
CA TRP A 40 0.08 -0.04 -11.74
C TRP A 40 -0.71 -1.12 -11.04
N PHE A 41 -0.30 -2.36 -11.27
CA PHE A 41 -0.89 -3.53 -10.64
C PHE A 41 0.13 -4.64 -10.53
N ILE A 42 -0.22 -5.64 -9.73
CA ILE A 42 0.56 -6.86 -9.59
C ILE A 42 0.13 -7.81 -10.73
N PHE A 43 1.05 -8.18 -11.61
CA PHE A 43 0.73 -8.89 -12.86
C PHE A 43 0.25 -10.32 -12.62
N ASP A 44 0.78 -11.00 -11.60
CA ASP A 44 0.50 -12.40 -11.29
C ASP A 44 0.90 -12.78 -9.85
N SER A 45 0.92 -14.09 -9.55
CA SER A 45 1.32 -14.61 -8.23
C SER A 45 2.79 -14.39 -7.88
N SER A 46 3.63 -13.90 -8.80
CA SER A 46 5.04 -13.56 -8.49
C SER A 46 5.16 -12.30 -7.63
N GLY A 47 4.10 -11.49 -7.54
CA GLY A 47 4.15 -10.21 -6.85
C GLY A 47 4.87 -9.12 -7.64
N GLU A 48 5.20 -9.36 -8.92
CA GLU A 48 5.80 -8.35 -9.80
C GLU A 48 4.81 -7.24 -10.10
N TRP A 49 5.29 -5.99 -10.00
CA TRP A 49 4.50 -4.83 -10.35
C TRP A 49 4.75 -4.47 -11.80
N VAL A 50 3.69 -4.24 -12.55
CA VAL A 50 3.76 -3.80 -13.94
C VAL A 50 2.95 -2.54 -14.14
N SER A 51 3.40 -1.72 -15.09
CA SER A 51 2.68 -0.54 -15.51
C SER A 51 1.93 -0.81 -16.80
N TRP A 52 0.69 -0.34 -16.88
CA TRP A 52 -0.11 -0.35 -18.08
C TRP A 52 -0.40 1.08 -18.54
N CYS A 53 -0.19 1.33 -19.83
CA CYS A 53 -0.23 2.68 -20.42
C CYS A 53 -1.19 2.77 -21.60
N ASP A 54 -1.83 1.67 -21.98
CA ASP A 54 -2.69 1.59 -23.14
C ASP A 54 -4.18 1.66 -22.75
N SER A 55 -5.03 1.76 -23.76
CA SER A 55 -6.48 1.80 -23.67
C SER A 55 -7.15 0.43 -23.64
N ASP A 56 -6.39 -0.67 -23.80
CA ASP A 56 -6.97 -2.01 -23.74
C ASP A 56 -7.58 -2.29 -22.37
N LYS A 57 -8.64 -3.10 -22.38
CA LYS A 57 -9.41 -3.46 -21.20
C LYS A 57 -9.11 -4.89 -20.82
N GLY A 58 -8.63 -5.08 -19.59
CA GLY A 58 -8.47 -6.38 -18.95
C GLY A 58 -9.38 -6.52 -17.74
N LEU A 59 -9.62 -7.77 -17.31
CA LEU A 59 -10.20 -8.04 -16.00
C LEU A 59 -9.07 -8.08 -14.97
N TYR A 60 -9.15 -7.20 -13.98
CA TYR A 60 -8.19 -7.13 -12.88
C TYR A 60 -8.94 -7.18 -11.56
N ALA A 61 -8.36 -7.88 -10.59
CA ALA A 61 -8.82 -7.79 -9.21
C ALA A 61 -8.30 -6.49 -8.60
N PHE A 62 -9.21 -5.64 -8.16
CA PHE A 62 -8.89 -4.44 -7.39
C PHE A 62 -9.29 -4.66 -5.94
N PHE A 63 -8.58 -4.01 -5.05
CA PHE A 63 -8.84 -4.05 -3.62
C PHE A 63 -8.79 -2.64 -3.07
N CYS A 64 -9.60 -2.38 -2.05
CA CYS A 64 -9.49 -1.17 -1.26
C CYS A 64 -8.79 -1.49 0.05
N THR A 65 -8.15 -0.46 0.60
CA THR A 65 -7.53 -0.48 1.90
C THR A 65 -8.32 0.45 2.80
N ASP A 66 -8.67 -0.03 3.99
CA ASP A 66 -9.25 0.81 5.04
C ASP A 66 -8.27 0.86 6.23
N GLN A 67 -8.17 2.04 6.85
CA GLN A 67 -7.35 2.21 8.06
C GLN A 67 -8.18 1.82 9.27
N LEU A 68 -7.82 0.71 9.91
CA LEU A 68 -8.44 0.32 11.17
C LEU A 68 -8.03 1.28 12.29
N HIS A 69 -8.99 1.63 13.14
CA HIS A 69 -8.73 2.43 14.33
C HIS A 69 -7.77 1.67 15.25
N VAL A 70 -6.56 2.20 15.42
CA VAL A 70 -5.60 1.65 16.38
C VAL A 70 -6.18 1.89 17.79
N PRO A 71 -6.35 0.85 18.62
CA PRO A 71 -6.80 1.03 19.99
C PRO A 71 -5.83 1.96 20.74
N VAL A 72 -6.36 2.96 21.43
CA VAL A 72 -5.55 3.84 22.29
C VAL A 72 -4.98 2.98 23.43
N PRO A 73 -3.65 2.99 23.65
CA PRO A 73 -3.06 2.27 24.76
C PRO A 73 -3.65 2.77 26.09
N ASN A 74 -4.12 1.85 26.90
CA ASN A 74 -4.40 2.07 28.31
C ASN A 74 -3.04 2.25 29.03
N ASP A 75 -2.94 3.25 29.91
CA ASP A 75 -1.75 3.61 30.72
C ASP A 75 -1.18 2.44 31.56
N GLU A 76 -1.87 1.30 31.63
CA GLU A 76 -1.41 0.07 32.31
C GLU A 76 -0.25 -0.67 31.61
N CYS A 77 0.35 -0.12 30.55
CA CYS A 77 1.48 -0.73 29.81
C CYS A 77 2.88 -0.23 30.22
N GLU A 78 3.04 0.46 31.34
CA GLU A 78 4.34 1.05 31.73
C GLU A 78 5.34 0.08 32.41
N THR A 79 4.96 -1.17 32.72
CA THR A 79 5.88 -2.11 33.41
C THR A 79 5.80 -3.52 32.84
N ILE A 80 6.58 -3.81 31.80
CA ILE A 80 6.82 -5.20 31.34
C ILE A 80 8.23 -5.58 31.78
N GLU A 81 8.37 -6.00 33.03
CA GLU A 81 9.43 -6.93 33.40
C GLU A 81 8.88 -8.34 33.23
N ASP A 82 9.58 -9.11 32.39
CA ASP A 82 9.53 -10.55 32.22
C ASP A 82 8.23 -11.20 31.69
N GLY A 83 8.31 -11.66 30.44
CA GLY A 83 8.01 -13.05 30.13
C GLY A 83 6.90 -13.34 29.13
N ASP A 84 5.69 -12.77 29.30
CA ASP A 84 4.48 -13.37 28.68
C ASP A 84 3.36 -12.37 28.26
N GLY A 85 3.44 -11.08 28.60
CA GLY A 85 2.34 -10.11 28.46
C GLY A 85 2.42 -9.22 27.21
N LEU A 86 1.68 -9.57 26.15
CA LEU A 86 1.82 -8.98 24.81
C LEU A 86 1.40 -7.49 24.73
N CYS A 87 2.39 -6.61 24.65
CA CYS A 87 2.23 -5.24 24.15
C CYS A 87 2.58 -5.21 22.66
N TYR A 88 1.57 -5.00 21.82
CA TYR A 88 1.78 -4.82 20.39
C TYR A 88 2.11 -3.35 20.09
N GLU A 89 3.37 -3.08 19.82
CA GLU A 89 3.82 -1.82 19.23
C GLU A 89 3.50 -1.80 17.72
N ASN A 90 2.80 -0.74 17.28
CA ASN A 90 2.64 -0.32 15.89
C ASN A 90 2.25 -1.42 14.89
N ILE A 91 1.07 -2.02 15.05
CA ILE A 91 0.45 -2.80 13.99
C ILE A 91 -0.34 -1.85 13.08
N LEU A 92 0.21 -1.52 11.91
CA LEU A 92 -0.57 -1.01 10.79
C LEU A 92 -1.39 -2.18 10.22
N ILE A 93 -2.62 -2.37 10.69
CA ILE A 93 -3.53 -3.37 10.11
C ILE A 93 -4.15 -2.75 8.85
N ILE A 94 -3.56 -3.07 7.69
CA ILE A 94 -4.17 -2.80 6.40
C ILE A 94 -5.11 -3.98 6.08
N SER A 95 -6.42 -3.74 6.15
CA SER A 95 -7.39 -4.72 5.64
C SER A 95 -7.55 -4.54 4.14
N ILE A 96 -7.29 -5.61 3.38
CA ILE A 96 -7.51 -5.66 1.93
C ILE A 96 -8.94 -6.18 1.72
N ILE A 97 -9.87 -5.29 1.36
CA ILE A 97 -11.29 -5.64 1.15
C ILE A 97 -11.65 -5.67 -0.34
N PRO A 98 -12.59 -6.54 -0.77
CA PRO A 98 -13.11 -6.54 -2.14
C PRO A 98 -13.77 -5.20 -2.49
N VAL A 99 -13.69 -4.78 -3.76
CA VAL A 99 -14.26 -3.48 -4.21
C VAL A 99 -15.74 -3.32 -3.85
N SER A 100 -16.51 -4.40 -3.82
CA SER A 100 -17.94 -4.36 -3.46
C SER A 100 -18.23 -3.92 -2.03
N TRP A 101 -17.20 -3.78 -1.19
CA TRP A 101 -17.29 -3.36 0.21
C TRP A 101 -16.65 -1.98 0.45
N CYS A 102 -16.25 -1.28 -0.61
CA CYS A 102 -15.71 0.07 -0.52
C CYS A 102 -16.85 1.09 -0.62
N THR A 103 -17.28 1.63 0.50
CA THR A 103 -18.28 2.71 0.59
C THR A 103 -17.90 3.70 1.67
#